data_AF-A0A3D0RWP1-F1
#
_entry.id   AF-A0A3D0RWP1-F1
#
_cell.length_a   1.000
_cell.length_b   1.000
_cell.length_c   1.000
_cell.angle_alpha   90.00
_cell.angle_beta   90.00
_cell.angle_gamma   90.00
#
_symmetry.space_group_name_H-M   'P 1'
#
loop_
_entity.id
_entity.type
_entity.pdbx_description
1 polymer ?
#
loop_
_entity_poly.entity_id
_entity_poly.type
_entity_poly.pdbx_seq_one_letter_code
_entity_poly.pdbx_strand_id
1 'polypeptide(L)'
;MTMAKRLKGMGQAKYQRDGDPKTSGPGFGLTVHPDVLSAPLRWRKPTRVFVNSMSDLFHADVPDEFIAQVFATMAATPQHTYQVLTKRHGRMRSLLSSHEFDVAVADAWCALGTRSGATDDDHTPPYPLPNVHLGVSAENQQWADIRIPALLETPAAVRWVSAEPLLGPIDLCNCYPCGVTPDGFEGVQEHCNIHGRNGLGWLVIGGESGPNARPCEERWIRGMVEQCIVAGVPVFVKQLGGHPDKRHDIKEFPPGLQVRQYPAVVS
;
A
#
# COMPACT_ATOMS: atom_id res chain seq x y z
N MET A 1 5.96 -18.23 14.68
CA MET A 1 4.97 -19.16 14.09
C MET A 1 3.68 -19.13 14.95
N THR A 2 3.01 -17.96 15.04
CA THR A 2 2.26 -17.64 16.28
C THR A 2 0.86 -17.05 16.07
N MET A 3 0.61 -16.28 15.01
CA MET A 3 -0.69 -15.62 14.81
C MET A 3 -1.74 -16.53 14.16
N ALA A 4 -1.36 -17.29 13.11
CA ALA A 4 -2.29 -18.18 12.42
C ALA A 4 -2.84 -19.28 13.32
N LYS A 5 -1.97 -19.94 14.10
CA LYS A 5 -2.37 -20.91 15.13
C LYS A 5 -3.30 -20.30 16.19
N ARG A 6 -3.03 -19.06 16.63
CA ARG A 6 -3.87 -18.36 17.61
C ARG A 6 -5.26 -18.07 17.07
N LEU A 7 -5.38 -17.56 15.85
CA LEU A 7 -6.67 -17.25 15.23
C LEU A 7 -7.50 -18.50 14.93
N LYS A 8 -6.85 -19.61 14.54
CA LYS A 8 -7.50 -20.93 14.43
C LYS A 8 -8.02 -21.40 15.79
N GLY A 9 -7.18 -21.34 16.82
CA GLY A 9 -7.55 -21.71 18.20
C GLY A 9 -8.67 -20.84 18.79
N MET A 10 -8.84 -19.60 18.31
CA MET A 10 -9.97 -18.73 18.67
C MET A 10 -11.27 -19.07 17.94
N GLY A 11 -11.28 -20.06 17.04
CA GLY A 11 -12.49 -20.54 16.35
C GLY A 11 -13.10 -19.55 15.35
N GLN A 12 -12.35 -18.52 14.93
CA GLN A 12 -12.85 -17.52 13.99
C GLN A 12 -13.07 -18.16 12.62
N ALA A 13 -14.32 -18.18 12.14
CA ALA A 13 -14.73 -18.90 10.93
C ALA A 13 -13.92 -18.51 9.67
N LYS A 14 -13.46 -17.26 9.60
CA LYS A 14 -12.70 -16.69 8.47
C LYS A 14 -11.28 -17.23 8.33
N TYR A 15 -10.78 -17.92 9.36
CA TYR A 15 -9.39 -18.38 9.45
C TYR A 15 -9.27 -19.91 9.48
N GLN A 16 -10.32 -20.64 9.09
CA GLN A 16 -10.35 -22.11 9.20
C GLN A 16 -9.81 -22.84 7.96
N ARG A 17 -9.74 -22.17 6.80
CA ARG A 17 -9.17 -22.78 5.59
C ARG A 17 -7.66 -22.90 5.72
N ASP A 18 -7.14 -24.12 5.64
CA ASP A 18 -5.70 -24.36 5.64
C ASP A 18 -5.06 -23.91 4.33
N GLY A 19 -3.86 -23.34 4.45
CA GLY A 19 -3.01 -23.06 3.30
C GLY A 19 -2.34 -24.33 2.81
N ASP A 20 -2.01 -24.37 1.53
CA ASP A 20 -1.16 -25.42 0.97
C ASP A 20 0.30 -25.16 1.36
N PRO A 21 0.96 -26.07 2.10
CA PRO A 21 2.36 -25.94 2.49
C PRO A 21 3.34 -25.73 1.33
N LYS A 22 2.97 -26.15 0.10
CA LYS A 22 3.80 -26.01 -1.10
C LYS A 22 3.68 -24.66 -1.78
N THR A 23 2.58 -23.92 -1.55
CA THR A 23 2.27 -22.68 -2.29
C THR A 23 2.05 -21.50 -1.33
N SER A 24 0.96 -21.50 -0.57
CA SER A 24 0.59 -20.46 0.40
C SER A 24 1.23 -20.63 1.79
N GLY A 25 1.97 -21.73 2.00
CA GLY A 25 2.54 -22.12 3.28
C GLY A 25 1.52 -22.75 4.25
N PRO A 26 1.95 -23.20 5.45
CA PRO A 26 1.11 -23.93 6.42
C PRO A 26 0.08 -23.03 7.16
N GLY A 27 -0.17 -21.83 6.63
CA GLY A 27 -1.00 -20.79 7.25
C GLY A 27 -2.47 -20.93 6.86
N PHE A 28 -2.99 -19.87 6.24
CA PHE A 28 -4.37 -19.81 5.75
C PHE A 28 -4.40 -19.99 4.24
N GLY A 29 -5.37 -20.74 3.77
CA GLY A 29 -5.70 -20.80 2.34
C GLY A 29 -6.46 -19.56 1.93
N LEU A 30 -6.27 -19.12 0.68
CA LEU A 30 -6.97 -17.98 0.14
C LEU A 30 -8.48 -18.16 0.31
N THR A 31 -9.14 -17.20 0.94
CA THR A 31 -10.58 -17.23 1.18
C THR A 31 -11.11 -15.82 1.00
N VAL A 32 -12.12 -15.67 0.15
CA VAL A 32 -12.84 -14.41 0.00
C VAL A 32 -13.97 -14.34 1.02
N HIS A 33 -14.27 -13.13 1.48
CA HIS A 33 -15.30 -12.87 2.49
C HIS A 33 -16.28 -11.80 2.00
N PRO A 34 -17.23 -12.14 1.11
CA PRO A 34 -18.20 -11.17 0.58
C PRO A 34 -19.03 -10.48 1.67
N ASP A 35 -19.27 -11.16 2.80
CA ASP A 35 -20.02 -10.66 3.94
C ASP A 35 -19.41 -9.40 4.57
N VAL A 36 -18.10 -9.20 4.47
CA VAL A 36 -17.43 -8.02 5.06
C VAL A 36 -17.38 -6.81 4.14
N LEU A 37 -17.68 -6.96 2.85
CA LEU A 37 -17.61 -5.86 1.89
C LEU A 37 -18.55 -4.72 2.25
N SER A 38 -19.65 -5.02 2.93
CA SER A 38 -20.61 -4.00 3.39
C SER A 38 -20.26 -3.34 4.72
N ALA A 39 -19.21 -3.81 5.42
CA ALA A 39 -18.88 -3.29 6.75
C ALA A 39 -18.54 -1.78 6.74
N PRO A 40 -17.72 -1.27 5.80
CA PRO A 40 -17.39 0.16 5.77
C PRO A 40 -18.61 1.07 5.53
N LEU A 41 -19.62 0.58 4.80
CA LEU A 41 -20.86 1.35 4.54
C LEU A 41 -21.62 1.72 5.82
N ARG A 42 -21.37 1.01 6.93
CA ARG A 42 -22.05 1.23 8.21
C ARG A 42 -21.25 2.13 9.17
N TRP A 43 -20.00 2.45 8.85
CA TRP A 43 -19.13 3.22 9.74
C TRP A 43 -19.37 4.71 9.56
N ARG A 44 -19.79 5.38 10.63
CA ARG A 44 -20.06 6.83 10.61
C ARG A 44 -18.80 7.69 10.77
N LYS A 45 -17.80 7.18 11.50
CA LYS A 45 -16.57 7.92 11.79
C LYS A 45 -15.59 7.75 10.62
N PRO A 46 -15.04 8.85 10.08
CA PRO A 46 -13.92 8.77 9.14
C PRO A 46 -12.81 7.88 9.70
N THR A 47 -12.41 6.87 8.92
CA THR A 47 -11.54 5.79 9.38
C THR A 47 -10.48 5.53 8.32
N ARG A 48 -9.23 5.31 8.76
CA ARG A 48 -8.15 4.82 7.91
C ARG A 48 -8.15 3.30 7.95
N VAL A 49 -8.28 2.67 6.79
CA VAL A 49 -8.49 1.23 6.63
C VAL A 49 -7.30 0.66 5.90
N PHE A 50 -6.57 -0.26 6.53
CA PHE A 50 -5.59 -1.07 5.82
C PHE A 50 -6.31 -2.27 5.20
N VAL A 51 -6.43 -2.31 3.88
CA VAL A 51 -7.14 -3.35 3.15
C VAL A 51 -6.27 -4.61 3.17
N ASN A 52 -6.80 -5.69 3.74
CA ASN A 52 -6.16 -7.01 3.77
C ASN A 52 -4.80 -7.07 4.49
N SER A 53 -4.83 -7.02 5.84
CA SER A 53 -3.61 -6.98 6.68
C SER A 53 -2.76 -8.25 6.71
N MET A 54 -3.27 -9.38 6.22
CA MET A 54 -2.55 -10.67 6.20
C MET A 54 -2.69 -11.41 4.86
N SER A 55 -3.15 -10.72 3.82
CA SER A 55 -3.33 -11.28 2.48
C SER A 55 -2.93 -10.23 1.43
N ASP A 56 -3.00 -10.61 0.16
CA ASP A 56 -2.71 -9.71 -0.96
C ASP A 56 -3.97 -9.66 -1.84
N LEU A 57 -4.57 -8.48 -1.98
CA LEU A 57 -5.81 -8.29 -2.75
C LEU A 57 -5.64 -8.72 -4.22
N PHE A 58 -4.43 -8.60 -4.76
CA PHE A 58 -4.13 -8.93 -6.15
C PHE A 58 -3.48 -10.32 -6.29
N HIS A 59 -3.61 -11.21 -5.29
CA HIS A 59 -3.17 -12.60 -5.41
C HIS A 59 -3.95 -13.34 -6.51
N ALA A 60 -3.27 -14.07 -7.40
CA ALA A 60 -3.84 -14.67 -8.64
C ALA A 60 -5.21 -15.36 -8.45
N ASP A 61 -5.41 -16.06 -7.34
CA ASP A 61 -6.66 -16.78 -7.04
C ASP A 61 -7.81 -15.90 -6.48
N VAL A 62 -7.60 -14.60 -6.24
CA VAL A 62 -8.68 -13.66 -5.92
C VAL A 62 -9.40 -13.31 -7.22
N PRO A 63 -10.70 -13.55 -7.38
CA PRO A 63 -11.44 -13.19 -8.60
C PRO A 63 -11.42 -11.68 -8.86
N ASP A 64 -11.32 -11.27 -10.13
CA ASP A 64 -11.31 -9.85 -10.51
C ASP A 64 -12.63 -9.16 -10.12
N GLU A 65 -13.75 -9.87 -10.21
CA GLU A 65 -15.07 -9.38 -9.80
C GLU A 65 -15.12 -9.08 -8.29
N PHE A 66 -14.41 -9.86 -7.48
CA PHE A 66 -14.30 -9.58 -6.04
C PHE A 66 -13.46 -8.34 -5.78
N ILE A 67 -12.37 -8.13 -6.53
CA ILE A 67 -11.57 -6.90 -6.44
C ILE A 67 -12.42 -5.69 -6.85
N ALA A 68 -13.23 -5.82 -7.91
CA ALA A 68 -14.14 -4.78 -8.35
C ALA A 68 -15.16 -4.40 -7.27
N GLN A 69 -15.75 -5.39 -6.57
CA GLN A 69 -16.64 -5.15 -5.44
C GLN A 69 -15.93 -4.44 -4.26
N VAL A 70 -14.66 -4.77 -3.99
CA VAL A 70 -13.87 -4.06 -2.98
C VAL A 70 -13.69 -2.59 -3.37
N PHE A 71 -13.36 -2.31 -4.63
CA PHE A 71 -13.23 -0.93 -5.14
C PHE A 71 -14.56 -0.18 -5.14
N ALA A 72 -15.67 -0.85 -5.47
CA ALA A 72 -17.01 -0.27 -5.34
C ALA A 72 -17.33 0.12 -3.89
N THR A 73 -17.03 -0.70 -2.89
CA THR A 73 -17.20 -0.30 -1.49
C THR A 73 -16.31 0.90 -1.12
N MET A 74 -15.05 0.90 -1.56
CA MET A 74 -14.10 1.98 -1.23
C MET A 74 -14.56 3.31 -1.80
N ALA A 75 -15.05 3.30 -3.04
CA ALA A 75 -15.62 4.47 -3.65
C ALA A 75 -16.86 4.96 -2.85
N ALA A 76 -17.65 4.04 -2.23
CA ALA A 76 -19.01 4.31 -1.71
C ALA A 76 -18.97 4.89 -0.32
N THR A 77 -17.74 5.01 0.18
CA THR A 77 -17.39 5.47 1.49
C THR A 77 -16.25 6.49 1.37
N PRO A 78 -16.46 7.60 0.63
CA PRO A 78 -15.42 8.61 0.40
C PRO A 78 -14.92 9.24 1.72
N GLN A 79 -15.70 9.16 2.79
CA GLN A 79 -15.30 9.58 4.14
C GLN A 79 -14.21 8.69 4.78
N HIS A 80 -13.82 7.57 4.17
CA HIS A 80 -12.78 6.67 4.67
C HIS A 80 -11.56 6.72 3.75
N THR A 81 -10.37 6.57 4.33
CA THR A 81 -9.13 6.45 3.56
C THR A 81 -8.67 5.01 3.55
N TYR A 82 -8.47 4.44 2.38
CA TYR A 82 -8.05 3.06 2.20
C TYR A 82 -6.58 2.97 1.82
N GLN A 83 -5.83 2.10 2.48
CA GLN A 83 -4.45 1.78 2.16
C GLN A 83 -4.41 0.35 1.64
N VAL A 84 -4.05 0.19 0.37
CA VAL A 84 -3.88 -1.11 -0.29
C VAL A 84 -2.38 -1.34 -0.47
N LEU A 85 -1.91 -2.53 -0.11
CA LEU A 85 -0.51 -2.94 -0.26
C LEU A 85 -0.43 -4.28 -0.97
N THR A 86 0.44 -4.41 -1.96
CA THR A 86 0.62 -5.65 -2.72
C THR A 86 2.07 -5.92 -3.09
N LYS A 87 2.41 -7.20 -3.31
CA LYS A 87 3.65 -7.60 -4.02
C LYS A 87 3.38 -7.90 -5.49
N ARG A 88 2.11 -8.04 -5.89
CA ARG A 88 1.63 -8.38 -7.22
C ARG A 88 1.39 -7.12 -8.09
N HIS A 89 2.36 -6.21 -8.06
CA HIS A 89 2.39 -4.95 -8.81
C HIS A 89 1.96 -5.08 -10.28
N GLY A 90 2.44 -6.10 -11.01
CA GLY A 90 2.06 -6.30 -12.42
C GLY A 90 0.57 -6.56 -12.62
N ARG A 91 -0.05 -7.37 -11.75
CA ARG A 91 -1.50 -7.62 -11.82
C ARG A 91 -2.28 -6.38 -11.40
N MET A 92 -1.86 -5.71 -10.32
CA MET A 92 -2.48 -4.45 -9.90
C MET A 92 -2.49 -3.43 -11.04
N ARG A 93 -1.34 -3.18 -11.67
CA ARG A 93 -1.24 -2.26 -12.82
C ARG A 93 -2.15 -2.68 -13.96
N SER A 94 -2.08 -3.95 -14.37
CA SER A 94 -2.87 -4.48 -15.50
C SER A 94 -4.37 -4.31 -15.27
N LEU A 95 -4.84 -4.64 -14.07
CA LEU A 95 -6.25 -4.60 -13.73
C LEU A 95 -6.75 -3.16 -13.62
N LEU A 96 -6.03 -2.32 -12.89
CA LEU A 96 -6.37 -0.91 -12.69
C LEU A 96 -6.09 0.01 -13.89
N SER A 97 -5.58 -0.54 -14.99
CA SER A 97 -5.47 0.21 -16.26
C SER A 97 -6.45 -0.30 -17.32
N SER A 98 -7.30 -1.29 -16.97
CA SER A 98 -8.24 -1.91 -17.90
C SER A 98 -9.62 -1.26 -17.83
N HIS A 99 -10.14 -0.90 -19.00
CA HIS A 99 -11.53 -0.44 -19.12
C HIS A 99 -12.54 -1.50 -18.67
N GLU A 100 -12.25 -2.78 -18.86
CA GLU A 100 -13.12 -3.88 -18.43
C GLU A 100 -13.26 -3.90 -16.90
N PHE A 101 -12.18 -3.58 -16.19
CA PHE A 101 -12.21 -3.47 -14.74
C PHE A 101 -12.98 -2.23 -14.28
N ASP A 102 -12.82 -1.09 -14.97
CA ASP A 102 -13.60 0.12 -14.67
C ASP A 102 -15.10 -0.13 -14.79
N VAL A 103 -15.52 -0.85 -15.85
CA VAL A 103 -16.92 -1.28 -16.02
C VAL A 103 -17.37 -2.20 -14.89
N ALA A 104 -16.56 -3.20 -14.52
CA ALA A 104 -16.89 -4.10 -13.41
C ALA A 104 -17.04 -3.36 -12.07
N VAL A 105 -16.23 -2.33 -11.82
CA VAL A 105 -16.34 -1.48 -10.63
C VAL A 105 -17.62 -0.66 -10.67
N ALA A 106 -17.97 -0.07 -11.81
CA ALA A 106 -19.21 0.69 -11.99
C ALA A 106 -20.46 -0.20 -11.82
N ASP A 107 -20.46 -1.41 -12.36
CA ASP A 107 -21.57 -2.36 -12.17
C ASP A 107 -21.73 -2.75 -10.69
N ALA A 108 -20.62 -3.07 -10.03
CA ALA A 108 -20.62 -3.39 -8.60
C ALA A 108 -21.04 -2.18 -7.75
N TRP A 109 -20.66 -0.97 -8.15
CA TRP A 109 -21.07 0.29 -7.54
C TRP A 109 -22.57 0.49 -7.58
N CYS A 110 -23.17 0.41 -8.78
CA CYS A 110 -24.60 0.54 -8.98
C CYS A 110 -25.38 -0.51 -8.18
N ALA A 111 -24.85 -1.74 -8.11
CA ALA A 111 -25.46 -2.83 -7.35
C ALA A 111 -25.50 -2.60 -5.83
N LEU A 112 -24.65 -1.72 -5.27
CA LEU A 112 -24.72 -1.38 -3.84
C LEU A 112 -25.98 -0.60 -3.46
N GLY A 113 -26.72 -0.06 -4.45
CA GLY A 113 -27.98 0.68 -4.22
C GLY A 113 -27.80 1.87 -3.28
N THR A 114 -26.56 2.37 -3.14
CA THR A 114 -26.28 3.53 -2.32
C THR A 114 -27.02 4.71 -2.93
N ARG A 115 -27.73 5.47 -2.09
CA ARG A 115 -28.19 6.82 -2.43
C ARG A 115 -26.96 7.70 -2.62
N SER A 116 -26.15 7.43 -3.65
CA SER A 116 -25.13 8.37 -4.06
C SER A 116 -25.89 9.64 -4.41
N GLY A 117 -25.50 10.78 -3.83
CA GLY A 117 -26.01 12.08 -4.25
C GLY A 117 -25.56 12.44 -5.68
N ALA A 118 -25.32 11.45 -6.53
CA ALA A 118 -25.06 11.61 -7.94
C ALA A 118 -26.39 11.98 -8.59
N THR A 119 -26.44 13.20 -9.10
CA THR A 119 -27.42 13.65 -10.08
C THR A 119 -27.42 12.67 -11.27
N ASP A 120 -28.60 12.42 -11.81
CA ASP A 120 -29.03 11.29 -12.68
C ASP A 120 -28.19 10.92 -13.94
N ASP A 121 -26.99 11.47 -14.18
CA ASP A 121 -26.37 11.40 -15.52
C ASP A 121 -24.97 10.76 -15.59
N ASP A 122 -24.31 10.41 -14.48
CA ASP A 122 -23.02 9.70 -14.51
C ASP A 122 -22.96 8.57 -13.46
N HIS A 123 -23.13 7.33 -13.92
CA HIS A 123 -23.08 6.11 -13.11
C HIS A 123 -21.66 5.61 -12.83
N THR A 124 -20.64 6.44 -13.07
CA THR A 124 -19.23 6.06 -12.94
C THR A 124 -18.64 6.65 -11.65
N PRO A 125 -18.03 5.85 -10.76
CA PRO A 125 -17.30 6.40 -9.63
C PRO A 125 -16.08 7.20 -10.12
N PRO A 126 -15.61 8.21 -9.35
CA PRO A 126 -14.43 8.98 -9.73
C PRO A 126 -13.21 8.06 -9.90
N TYR A 127 -12.40 8.29 -10.92
CA TYR A 127 -11.23 7.47 -11.19
C TYR A 127 -9.99 8.31 -11.51
N PRO A 128 -8.82 8.05 -10.88
CA PRO A 128 -8.61 7.13 -9.76
C PRO A 128 -9.35 7.59 -8.49
N LEU A 129 -9.65 6.65 -7.59
CA LEU A 129 -10.38 6.95 -6.36
C LEU A 129 -9.56 7.86 -5.42
N PRO A 130 -10.03 9.08 -5.08
CA PRO A 130 -9.27 10.04 -4.28
C PRO A 130 -8.90 9.53 -2.88
N ASN A 131 -9.74 8.65 -2.33
CA ASN A 131 -9.61 8.12 -0.99
C ASN A 131 -8.87 6.76 -0.92
N VAL A 132 -8.30 6.29 -2.03
CA VAL A 132 -7.57 5.02 -2.11
C VAL A 132 -6.08 5.28 -2.36
N HIS A 133 -5.24 4.84 -1.43
CA HIS A 133 -3.79 4.89 -1.50
C HIS A 133 -3.26 3.52 -1.92
N LEU A 134 -2.70 3.44 -3.13
CA LEU A 134 -2.15 2.21 -3.69
C LEU A 134 -0.66 2.12 -3.40
N GLY A 135 -0.21 0.95 -2.97
CA GLY A 135 1.18 0.76 -2.65
C GLY A 135 1.72 -0.62 -2.92
N VAL A 136 3.05 -0.66 -3.01
CA VAL A 136 3.82 -1.89 -3.19
C VAL A 136 4.79 -2.09 -2.05
N SER A 137 5.02 -3.35 -1.67
CA SER A 137 6.15 -3.67 -0.79
C SER A 137 7.43 -3.74 -1.61
N ALA A 138 8.54 -3.22 -1.08
CA ALA A 138 9.87 -3.36 -1.69
C ALA A 138 10.90 -3.63 -0.60
N GLU A 139 11.39 -4.86 -0.52
CA GLU A 139 12.29 -5.26 0.56
C GLU A 139 13.75 -4.84 0.33
N ASN A 140 14.15 -4.57 -0.91
CA ASN A 140 15.51 -4.20 -1.32
C ASN A 140 15.49 -3.51 -2.70
N GLN A 141 16.65 -3.05 -3.17
CA GLN A 141 16.77 -2.36 -4.47
C GLN A 141 16.18 -3.15 -5.63
N GLN A 142 16.48 -4.46 -5.74
CA GLN A 142 15.96 -5.29 -6.83
C GLN A 142 14.43 -5.22 -6.93
N TRP A 143 13.73 -5.29 -5.80
CA TRP A 143 12.27 -5.18 -5.79
C TRP A 143 11.79 -3.74 -5.95
N ALA A 144 12.54 -2.75 -5.50
CA ALA A 144 12.25 -1.35 -5.75
C ALA A 144 12.26 -1.06 -7.26
N ASP A 145 13.30 -1.49 -7.98
CA ASP A 145 13.49 -1.29 -9.42
C ASP A 145 12.40 -1.96 -10.26
N ILE A 146 11.85 -3.07 -9.77
CA ILE A 146 10.78 -3.80 -10.47
C ILE A 146 9.40 -3.22 -10.14
N ARG A 147 9.13 -2.95 -8.85
CA ARG A 147 7.76 -2.70 -8.36
C ARG A 147 7.38 -1.24 -8.36
N ILE A 148 8.33 -0.34 -8.08
CA ILE A 148 8.05 1.09 -7.99
C ILE A 148 7.66 1.64 -9.36
N PRO A 149 8.40 1.39 -10.47
CA PRO A 149 7.99 1.91 -11.79
C PRO A 149 6.58 1.49 -12.18
N ALA A 150 6.23 0.21 -11.98
CA ALA A 150 4.87 -0.27 -12.25
C ALA A 150 3.79 0.42 -11.39
N LEU A 151 4.11 0.75 -10.13
CA LEU A 151 3.22 1.54 -9.28
C LEU A 151 3.04 2.97 -9.81
N LEU A 152 4.11 3.63 -10.26
CA LEU A 152 4.05 4.99 -10.82
C LEU A 152 3.20 5.05 -12.09
N GLU A 153 3.23 3.99 -12.89
CA GLU A 153 2.40 3.83 -14.09
C GLU A 153 0.95 3.42 -13.77
N THR A 154 0.64 2.99 -12.55
CA THR A 154 -0.72 2.62 -12.14
C THR A 154 -1.54 3.87 -11.80
N PRO A 155 -2.78 4.03 -12.30
CA PRO A 155 -3.67 5.11 -11.88
C PRO A 155 -3.93 5.10 -10.37
N ALA A 156 -3.57 6.17 -9.67
CA ALA A 156 -3.73 6.26 -8.21
C ALA A 156 -3.79 7.72 -7.77
N ALA A 157 -4.60 8.02 -6.75
CA ALA A 157 -4.59 9.32 -6.09
C ALA A 157 -3.33 9.50 -5.22
N VAL A 158 -2.94 8.45 -4.50
CA VAL A 158 -1.68 8.39 -3.73
C VAL A 158 -0.97 7.08 -4.01
N ARG A 159 0.31 7.17 -4.36
CA ARG A 159 1.22 6.04 -4.54
C ARG A 159 2.17 5.94 -3.37
N TRP A 160 2.27 4.77 -2.74
CA TRP A 160 3.12 4.61 -1.57
C TRP A 160 3.94 3.33 -1.58
N VAL A 161 5.09 3.35 -0.90
CA VAL A 161 5.98 2.19 -0.80
C VAL A 161 6.07 1.76 0.65
N SER A 162 5.91 0.46 0.88
CA SER A 162 6.27 -0.19 2.14
C SER A 162 7.62 -0.88 1.99
N ALA A 163 8.67 -0.24 2.47
CA ALA A 163 9.99 -0.84 2.58
C ALA A 163 10.07 -1.69 3.86
N GLU A 164 9.23 -2.72 3.92
CA GLU A 164 9.06 -3.60 5.07
C GLU A 164 8.88 -5.08 4.68
N PRO A 165 9.71 -6.00 5.23
CA PRO A 165 10.94 -5.67 5.96
C PRO A 165 11.99 -5.08 5.01
N LEU A 166 12.74 -4.08 5.49
CA LEU A 166 13.91 -3.56 4.78
C LEU A 166 15.08 -4.55 4.94
N LEU A 167 15.46 -5.18 3.83
CA LEU A 167 16.48 -6.23 3.74
C LEU A 167 17.73 -5.78 2.96
N GLY A 168 17.79 -4.52 2.57
CA GLY A 168 18.94 -3.90 1.91
C GLY A 168 18.68 -2.42 1.65
N PRO A 169 19.70 -1.66 1.21
CA PRO A 169 19.52 -0.27 0.83
C PRO A 169 18.55 -0.16 -0.36
N ILE A 170 17.81 0.95 -0.39
CA ILE A 170 16.98 1.36 -1.53
C ILE A 170 17.33 2.82 -1.84
N ASP A 171 17.83 3.02 -3.05
CA ASP A 171 17.85 4.29 -3.75
C ASP A 171 16.53 4.44 -4.50
N LEU A 172 15.71 5.37 -4.04
CA LEU A 172 14.46 5.76 -4.66
C LEU A 172 14.71 6.75 -5.79
N CYS A 173 15.83 7.45 -5.77
CA CYS A 173 16.16 8.49 -6.73
C CYS A 173 16.99 7.91 -7.87
N ASN A 174 16.33 7.26 -8.83
CA ASN A 174 17.01 6.65 -9.98
C ASN A 174 17.47 7.67 -11.05
N CYS A 175 17.66 8.93 -10.66
CA CYS A 175 18.03 10.01 -11.56
C CYS A 175 19.19 10.82 -10.97
N TYR A 176 20.33 10.82 -11.64
CA TYR A 176 21.48 11.62 -11.26
C TYR A 176 21.68 12.76 -12.28
N PRO A 177 21.79 14.04 -11.85
CA PRO A 177 21.44 14.62 -10.54
C PRO A 177 19.96 15.04 -10.49
N CYS A 178 19.20 14.59 -9.48
CA CYS A 178 17.88 15.14 -9.21
C CYS A 178 18.00 16.57 -8.67
N GLY A 179 17.42 17.55 -9.36
CA GLY A 179 17.16 18.87 -8.77
C GLY A 179 18.30 19.90 -8.80
N VAL A 180 19.34 19.74 -9.63
CA VAL A 180 20.20 20.89 -10.00
C VAL A 180 20.73 20.74 -11.43
N THR A 181 20.10 21.43 -12.38
CA THR A 181 20.87 22.01 -13.48
C THR A 181 21.27 23.43 -13.04
N PRO A 182 22.52 23.89 -13.29
CA PRO A 182 22.98 25.26 -12.98
C PRO A 182 22.07 26.39 -13.51
N ASP A 183 21.16 26.05 -14.41
CA ASP A 183 20.39 26.90 -15.29
C ASP A 183 18.87 26.93 -14.95
N GLY A 184 18.44 26.31 -13.86
CA GLY A 184 17.09 26.50 -13.31
C GLY A 184 15.96 25.96 -14.20
N PHE A 185 16.25 25.01 -15.08
CA PHE A 185 15.22 24.35 -15.89
C PHE A 185 14.42 23.35 -15.03
N GLU A 186 13.12 23.61 -14.89
CA GLU A 186 12.11 22.68 -14.36
C GLU A 186 11.85 21.54 -15.36
N GLY A 187 12.85 20.71 -15.62
CA GLY A 187 12.68 19.43 -16.28
C GLY A 187 12.53 18.34 -15.22
N VAL A 188 11.30 17.85 -14.99
CA VAL A 188 11.10 16.56 -14.30
C VAL A 188 11.85 15.51 -15.11
N GLN A 189 12.99 15.02 -14.60
CA GLN A 189 13.68 13.91 -15.24
C GLN A 189 12.72 12.71 -15.25
N GLU A 190 12.43 12.17 -16.43
CA GLU A 190 11.45 11.09 -16.70
C GLU A 190 11.70 9.77 -15.93
N HIS A 191 12.76 9.71 -15.10
CA HIS A 191 13.21 8.51 -14.40
C HIS A 191 13.27 8.64 -12.88
N CYS A 192 12.76 9.73 -12.28
CA CYS A 192 12.73 9.84 -10.83
C CYS A 192 11.52 9.14 -10.21
N ASN A 193 11.73 8.25 -9.23
CA ASN A 193 10.59 7.62 -8.57
C ASN A 193 9.90 8.54 -7.54
N ILE A 194 10.60 9.56 -7.04
CA ILE A 194 10.14 10.38 -5.90
C ILE A 194 9.77 11.81 -6.27
N HIS A 195 10.19 12.29 -7.43
CA HIS A 195 9.89 13.65 -7.89
C HIS A 195 8.82 13.66 -8.99
N GLY A 196 8.13 14.80 -9.13
CA GLY A 196 7.15 15.03 -10.19
C GLY A 196 5.72 14.65 -9.84
N ARG A 197 4.78 14.98 -10.74
CA ARG A 197 3.33 14.80 -10.52
C ARG A 197 2.90 13.35 -10.29
N ASN A 198 3.68 12.40 -10.81
CA ASN A 198 3.42 10.96 -10.67
C ASN A 198 4.34 10.26 -9.65
N GLY A 199 5.18 11.00 -8.92
CA GLY A 199 6.12 10.45 -7.94
C GLY A 199 5.44 9.82 -6.72
N LEU A 200 6.25 9.20 -5.86
CA LEU A 200 5.76 8.63 -4.59
C LEU A 200 5.15 9.72 -3.69
N GLY A 201 3.94 9.46 -3.21
CA GLY A 201 3.23 10.32 -2.26
C GLY A 201 3.45 9.94 -0.79
N TRP A 202 4.03 8.77 -0.49
CA TRP A 202 4.33 8.34 0.88
C TRP A 202 5.30 7.16 0.93
N LEU A 203 6.15 7.11 1.96
CA LEU A 203 7.05 6.00 2.22
C LEU A 203 6.90 5.50 3.66
N VAL A 204 6.82 4.18 3.82
CA VAL A 204 6.89 3.50 5.13
C VAL A 204 8.15 2.64 5.16
N ILE A 205 8.96 2.77 6.21
CA ILE A 205 10.23 2.03 6.36
C ILE A 205 10.22 1.25 7.66
N GLY A 206 10.68 -0.01 7.63
CA GLY A 206 10.77 -0.82 8.83
C GLY A 206 11.55 -2.12 8.67
N GLY A 207 12.38 -2.44 9.66
CA GLY A 207 13.04 -3.75 9.77
C GLY A 207 12.12 -4.85 10.34
N GLU A 208 12.64 -6.07 10.44
CA GLU A 208 11.93 -7.19 11.08
C GLU A 208 11.99 -7.13 12.60
N SER A 209 10.95 -7.66 13.25
CA SER A 209 10.90 -7.84 14.71
C SER A 209 11.06 -9.32 15.07
N GLY A 210 11.66 -9.60 16.22
CA GLY A 210 11.69 -10.94 16.82
C GLY A 210 13.08 -11.60 16.85
N PRO A 211 13.18 -12.79 17.46
CA PRO A 211 14.47 -13.43 17.75
C PRO A 211 15.26 -13.84 16.49
N ASN A 212 14.57 -13.98 15.36
CA ASN A 212 15.16 -14.33 14.06
C ASN A 212 15.09 -13.17 13.06
N ALA A 213 14.97 -11.93 13.55
CA ALA A 213 14.92 -10.75 12.70
C ALA A 213 16.20 -10.64 11.87
N ARG A 214 16.04 -10.50 10.55
CA ARG A 214 17.16 -10.26 9.64
C ARG A 214 17.78 -8.87 9.90
N PRO A 215 19.09 -8.70 9.64
CA PRO A 215 19.75 -7.42 9.82
C PRO A 215 19.06 -6.30 9.04
N CYS A 216 18.80 -5.19 9.71
CA CYS A 216 18.37 -3.94 9.11
C CYS A 216 19.32 -2.85 9.62
N GLU A 217 20.09 -2.27 8.70
CA GLU A 217 21.08 -1.26 9.06
C GLU A 217 20.45 0.14 9.11
N GLU A 218 20.76 0.89 10.17
CA GLU A 218 20.28 2.26 10.35
C GLU A 218 20.63 3.17 9.17
N ARG A 219 21.81 2.98 8.55
CA ARG A 219 22.25 3.77 7.39
C ARG A 219 21.31 3.62 6.18
N TRP A 220 20.65 2.48 6.00
CA TRP A 220 19.70 2.29 4.91
C TRP A 220 18.43 3.11 5.13
N ILE A 221 17.91 3.08 6.37
CA ILE A 221 16.74 3.87 6.77
C ILE A 221 17.05 5.36 6.64
N ARG A 222 18.20 5.80 7.15
CA ARG A 222 18.66 7.19 7.06
C ARG A 222 18.75 7.67 5.63
N GLY A 223 19.37 6.89 4.73
CA GLY A 223 19.48 7.26 3.32
C GLY A 223 18.13 7.42 2.64
N MET A 224 17.14 6.58 2.94
CA MET A 224 15.78 6.72 2.40
C MET A 224 15.05 7.94 3.00
N VAL A 225 15.20 8.20 4.30
CA VAL A 225 14.61 9.39 4.96
C VAL A 225 15.17 10.68 4.33
N GLU A 226 16.48 10.75 4.11
CA GLU A 226 17.14 11.91 3.49
C GLU A 226 16.62 12.14 2.07
N GLN A 227 16.50 11.09 1.25
CA GLN A 227 15.90 11.18 -0.09
C GLN A 227 14.46 11.72 -0.06
N CYS A 228 13.63 11.24 0.88
CA CYS A 228 12.26 11.73 1.04
C CYS A 228 12.19 13.19 1.51
N ILE A 229 13.06 13.61 2.42
CA ILE A 229 13.14 15.00 2.88
C ILE A 229 13.49 15.93 1.71
N VAL A 230 14.49 15.56 0.90
CA VAL A 230 14.90 16.33 -0.28
C VAL A 230 13.75 16.43 -1.29
N ALA A 231 13.00 15.35 -1.50
CA ALA A 231 11.89 15.30 -2.44
C ALA A 231 10.57 15.88 -1.90
N GLY A 232 10.48 16.24 -0.62
CA GLY A 232 9.22 16.67 0.01
C GLY A 232 8.18 15.54 0.16
N VAL A 233 8.61 14.27 0.11
CA VAL A 233 7.74 13.10 0.24
C VAL A 233 7.57 12.76 1.73
N PRO A 234 6.34 12.61 2.26
CA PRO A 234 6.16 12.23 3.64
C PRO A 234 6.72 10.83 3.89
N VAL A 235 7.44 10.66 5.01
CA VAL A 235 8.06 9.39 5.40
C VAL A 235 7.63 8.96 6.80
N PHE A 236 7.42 7.66 6.97
CA PHE A 236 7.06 7.02 8.23
C PHE A 236 8.08 5.92 8.58
N VAL A 237 8.89 6.16 9.61
CA VAL A 237 9.79 5.15 10.17
C VAL A 237 9.02 4.38 11.24
N LYS A 238 8.68 3.13 10.94
CA LYS A 238 7.89 2.27 11.82
C LYS A 238 8.74 1.60 12.89
N GLN A 239 9.87 1.01 12.49
CA GLN A 239 10.81 0.33 13.39
C GLN A 239 12.20 0.19 12.77
N LEU A 240 13.24 0.14 13.60
CA LEU A 240 14.63 0.01 13.13
C LEU A 240 15.10 -1.45 12.98
N GLY A 241 14.21 -2.43 13.25
CA GLY A 241 14.48 -3.87 13.23
C GLY A 241 15.36 -4.37 14.39
N GLY A 242 15.24 -5.64 14.81
CA GLY A 242 16.08 -6.22 15.86
C GLY A 242 15.34 -6.97 16.98
N HIS A 243 16.05 -7.28 18.07
CA HIS A 243 15.55 -8.06 19.23
C HIS A 243 14.39 -7.32 19.94
N PRO A 244 13.37 -8.04 20.49
CA PRO A 244 12.11 -7.46 20.98
C PRO A 244 12.21 -6.28 21.96
N ASP A 245 13.32 -6.16 22.69
CA ASP A 245 13.48 -5.17 23.77
C ASP A 245 13.96 -3.80 23.29
N LYS A 246 14.29 -3.65 22.01
CA LYS A 246 14.82 -2.40 21.46
C LYS A 246 14.21 -2.14 20.08
N ARG A 247 13.67 -0.93 19.87
CA ARG A 247 13.32 -0.32 18.56
C ARG A 247 11.84 -0.38 18.11
N HIS A 248 10.88 -0.33 19.03
CA HIS A 248 9.48 0.06 18.71
C HIS A 248 9.09 1.45 19.22
N ASP A 249 9.65 1.90 20.36
CA ASP A 249 9.41 3.25 20.85
C ASP A 249 10.19 4.24 19.98
N ILE A 250 9.46 5.15 19.33
CA ILE A 250 10.04 6.20 18.49
C ILE A 250 11.01 7.09 19.28
N LYS A 251 10.78 7.26 20.59
CA LYS A 251 11.66 8.06 21.45
C LYS A 251 13.07 7.50 21.56
N GLU A 252 13.23 6.20 21.32
CA GLU A 252 14.52 5.50 21.34
C GLU A 252 15.23 5.57 19.98
N PHE A 253 14.57 6.06 18.93
CA PHE A 253 15.20 6.16 17.62
C PHE A 253 16.19 7.32 17.61
N PRO A 254 17.28 7.23 16.82
CA PRO A 254 18.16 8.37 16.57
C PRO A 254 17.33 9.60 16.15
N PRO A 255 17.67 10.82 16.58
CA PRO A 255 16.82 12.01 16.35
C PRO A 255 16.36 12.20 14.90
N GLY A 256 17.24 11.95 13.92
CA GLY A 256 16.91 12.04 12.48
C GLY A 256 15.97 10.96 11.94
N LEU A 257 15.67 9.92 12.71
CA LEU A 257 14.78 8.81 12.34
C LEU A 257 13.46 8.82 13.12
N GLN A 258 13.23 9.83 13.98
CA GLN A 258 11.98 10.01 14.73
C GLN A 258 10.87 10.61 13.84
N VAL A 259 10.63 10.02 12.66
CA VAL A 259 9.75 10.59 11.64
C VAL A 259 8.50 9.72 11.45
N ARG A 260 7.32 10.32 11.61
CA ARG A 260 6.00 9.69 11.39
C ARG A 260 5.06 10.63 10.66
N GLN A 261 5.39 10.91 9.41
CA GLN A 261 4.55 11.72 8.54
C GLN A 261 3.56 10.83 7.79
N TYR A 262 2.41 11.41 7.45
CA TYR A 262 1.37 10.76 6.67
C TYR A 262 1.10 11.63 5.43
N PRO A 263 0.63 11.03 4.32
CA PRO A 263 0.20 11.82 3.16
C PRO A 263 -0.97 12.72 3.56
N ALA A 264 -1.07 13.88 2.90
CA ALA A 264 -2.23 14.74 3.04
C ALA A 264 -3.50 13.96 2.65
N VAL A 265 -4.58 14.18 3.39
CA VAL A 265 -5.88 13.62 3.01
C VAL A 265 -6.41 14.46 1.86
N VAL A 266 -6.59 13.85 0.69
CA VAL A 266 -7.27 14.52 -0.43
C VAL A 266 -8.74 14.64 -0.03
N SER A 267 -9.16 15.85 0.33
CA SER A 267 -10.53 16.22 0.71
C SER A 267 -11.39 16.47 -0.51
#